data_AF-A0A924DQ45-F1
#
_entry.id   AF-A0A924DQ45-F1
#
_cell.length_a   1.000
_cell.length_b   1.000
_cell.length_c   1.000
_cell.angle_alpha   90.00
_cell.angle_beta   90.00
_cell.angle_gamma   90.00
#
_symmetry.space_group_name_H-M   'P 1'
#
loop_
_entity.id
_entity.type
_entity.pdbx_description
1 polymer ?
#
loop_
_entity_poly.entity_id
_entity_poly.type
_entity_poly.pdbx_seq_one_letter_code
_entity_poly.pdbx_strand_id
1 'polypeptide(L)'
;MDLTVLSRKISSYRTPKGRITKLPNELLGEILYAWEQWTGTPAGFYKQLGVDFRKMGSMKGKAKQLKRDGAFDGLSFTEVIIEDATTSKAVSIGGCAEIELVWDNNKIIRFKTPELLVEFLKKAA
;
A
#
# COMPACT_ATOMS: atom_id res chain seq x y z
N MET A 1 6.03 12.27 -10.81
CA MET A 1 5.03 13.17 -11.41
C MET A 1 5.72 14.44 -11.86
N ASP A 2 5.37 14.99 -13.03
CA ASP A 2 5.95 16.25 -13.53
C ASP A 2 5.51 17.44 -12.67
N LEU A 3 6.47 18.30 -12.31
CA LEU A 3 6.27 19.50 -11.49
C LEU A 3 5.35 20.52 -12.17
N THR A 4 5.28 20.52 -13.51
CA THR A 4 4.35 21.38 -14.25
C THR A 4 2.89 21.03 -13.94
N VAL A 5 2.56 19.73 -13.90
CA VAL A 5 1.21 19.23 -13.58
C VAL A 5 0.89 19.52 -12.12
N LEU A 6 1.86 19.29 -11.22
CA LEU A 6 1.68 19.56 -9.79
C LEU A 6 1.42 21.05 -9.52
N SER A 7 2.14 21.94 -10.21
CA SER A 7 1.93 23.39 -10.14
C SER A 7 0.53 23.80 -10.60
N ARG A 8 0.00 23.18 -11.67
CA ARG A 8 -1.39 23.39 -12.14
C ARG A 8 -2.43 22.89 -11.14
N LYS A 9 -2.19 21.72 -10.50
CA LYS A 9 -3.10 21.24 -9.44
C LYS A 9 -3.14 22.22 -8.26
N ILE A 10 -1.98 22.71 -7.82
CA ILE A 10 -1.87 23.68 -6.72
C ILE A 10 -2.53 25.02 -7.06
N SER A 11 -2.46 25.48 -8.33
CA SER A 11 -3.02 26.78 -8.71
C SER A 11 -4.54 26.88 -8.48
N SER A 12 -5.26 25.76 -8.55
CA SER A 12 -6.70 25.69 -8.28
C SER A 12 -7.07 26.00 -6.82
N TYR A 13 -6.08 25.93 -5.92
CA TYR A 13 -6.24 26.21 -4.47
C TYR A 13 -5.67 27.57 -4.06
N ARG A 14 -5.32 28.42 -5.04
CA ARG A 14 -4.91 29.80 -4.77
C ARG A 14 -6.12 30.70 -4.60
N THR A 15 -6.09 31.48 -3.53
CA THR A 15 -7.00 32.61 -3.32
C THR A 15 -6.69 33.74 -4.31
N PRO A 16 -7.61 34.71 -4.51
CA PRO A 16 -7.35 35.91 -5.31
C PRO A 16 -6.12 36.71 -4.86
N LYS A 17 -5.75 36.58 -3.57
CA LYS A 17 -4.54 37.19 -2.98
C LYS A 17 -3.26 36.35 -3.18
N GLY A 18 -3.31 35.31 -4.00
CA GLY A 18 -2.19 34.41 -4.29
C GLY A 18 -1.84 33.39 -3.19
N ARG A 19 -2.58 33.37 -2.07
CA ARG A 19 -2.33 32.44 -0.95
C ARG A 19 -2.92 31.07 -1.25
N ILE A 20 -2.14 30.03 -0.97
CA ILE A 20 -2.58 28.63 -1.10
C ILE A 20 -3.30 28.20 0.19
N THR A 21 -4.54 27.74 0.05
CA THR A 21 -5.39 27.34 1.17
C THR A 21 -6.19 26.09 0.85
N LYS A 22 -6.59 25.32 1.88
CA LYS A 22 -7.47 24.15 1.74
C LYS A 22 -6.95 23.09 0.77
N LEU A 23 -5.65 22.82 0.79
CA LEU A 23 -5.06 21.75 -0.01
C LEU A 23 -5.56 20.38 0.49
N PRO A 24 -6.06 19.49 -0.39
CA PRO A 24 -6.45 18.15 0.01
C PRO A 24 -5.22 17.32 0.41
N ASN A 25 -5.44 16.31 1.25
CA ASN A 25 -4.36 15.47 1.78
C ASN A 25 -3.63 14.72 0.65
N GLU A 26 -4.35 14.23 -0.36
CA GLU A 26 -3.77 13.57 -1.54
C GLU A 26 -2.75 14.46 -2.25
N LEU A 27 -3.10 15.74 -2.49
CA LEU A 27 -2.19 16.69 -3.14
C LEU A 27 -0.98 17.03 -2.25
N LEU A 28 -1.12 16.98 -0.91
CA LEU A 28 0.02 17.07 0.01
C LEU A 28 0.94 15.85 -0.12
N GLY A 29 0.38 14.65 -0.32
CA GLY A 29 1.12 13.43 -0.60
C GLY A 29 1.91 13.53 -1.92
N GLU A 30 1.28 14.01 -2.99
CA GLU A 30 1.94 14.24 -4.28
C GLU A 30 3.10 15.26 -4.16
N ILE A 31 2.90 16.36 -3.42
CA ILE A 31 3.95 17.35 -3.16
C ILE A 31 5.11 16.74 -2.38
N LEU A 32 4.82 15.93 -1.36
CA LEU A 32 5.85 15.26 -0.57
C LEU A 32 6.65 14.27 -1.42
N TYR A 33 5.95 13.46 -2.24
CA TYR A 33 6.59 12.52 -3.15
C TYR A 33 7.50 13.24 -4.16
N ALA A 34 7.00 14.31 -4.79
CA ALA A 34 7.80 15.11 -5.71
C ALA A 34 9.01 15.78 -5.04
N TRP A 35 8.88 16.21 -3.77
CA TRP A 35 9.98 16.75 -2.99
C TRP A 35 11.05 15.69 -2.67
N GLU A 36 10.63 14.46 -2.34
CA GLU A 36 11.54 13.35 -2.07
C GLU A 36 12.34 12.91 -3.30
N GLN A 37 11.78 13.08 -4.51
CA GLN A 37 12.44 12.76 -5.78
C GLN A 37 13.24 13.94 -6.38
N TRP A 38 13.21 15.12 -5.75
CA TRP A 38 13.85 16.31 -6.28
C TRP A 38 15.37 16.28 -6.06
N THR A 39 16.15 16.40 -7.14
CA THR A 39 17.61 16.37 -7.11
C THR A 39 18.26 17.76 -7.17
N GLY A 40 17.48 18.82 -7.41
CA GLY A 40 17.97 20.18 -7.49
C GLY A 40 17.99 20.93 -6.15
N THR A 41 18.14 22.26 -6.21
CA THR A 41 18.11 23.09 -5.00
C THR A 41 16.69 23.21 -4.42
N PRO A 42 16.53 23.34 -3.09
CA PRO A 42 15.25 23.63 -2.45
C PRO A 42 14.52 24.84 -3.05
N ALA A 43 15.25 25.92 -3.33
CA ALA A 43 14.70 27.14 -3.90
C ALA A 43 14.17 26.92 -5.33
N GLY A 44 14.85 26.08 -6.12
CA GLY A 44 14.41 25.70 -7.46
C GLY A 44 13.04 24.99 -7.45
N PHE A 45 12.87 24.05 -6.52
CA PHE A 45 11.59 23.34 -6.34
C PHE A 45 10.45 24.29 -5.99
N TYR A 46 10.68 25.19 -5.02
CA TYR A 46 9.68 26.18 -4.59
C TYR A 46 9.28 27.12 -5.72
N LYS A 47 10.27 27.56 -6.52
CA LYS A 47 10.05 28.41 -7.69
C LYS A 47 9.23 27.70 -8.76
N GLN A 48 9.53 26.44 -9.07
CA GLN A 48 8.77 25.67 -10.07
C GLN A 48 7.31 25.42 -9.68
N LEU A 49 7.03 25.25 -8.39
CA LEU A 49 5.65 25.13 -7.89
C LEU A 49 4.96 26.49 -7.69
N GLY A 50 5.70 27.59 -7.74
CA GLY A 50 5.20 28.93 -7.44
C GLY A 50 4.72 29.07 -5.99
N VAL A 51 5.42 28.44 -5.04
CA VAL A 51 5.05 28.40 -3.62
C VAL A 51 6.11 29.10 -2.79
N ASP A 52 5.69 29.90 -1.81
CA ASP A 52 6.58 30.49 -0.81
C ASP A 52 7.21 29.40 0.08
N PHE A 53 8.52 29.53 0.35
CA PHE A 53 9.28 28.62 1.22
C PHE A 53 8.62 28.42 2.58
N ARG A 54 8.04 29.48 3.17
CA ARG A 54 7.38 29.41 4.49
C ARG A 54 6.17 28.48 4.45
N LYS A 55 5.37 28.61 3.40
CA LYS A 55 4.18 27.78 3.22
C LYS A 55 4.56 26.35 2.88
N MET A 56 5.62 26.16 2.09
CA MET A 56 6.12 24.84 1.75
C MET A 56 6.64 24.08 2.99
N GLY A 57 7.30 24.74 3.93
CA GLY A 57 7.71 24.13 5.20
C GLY A 57 6.54 23.53 5.97
N SER A 58 5.48 24.31 6.16
CA SER A 58 4.24 23.86 6.84
C SER A 58 3.53 22.73 6.08
N MET A 59 3.41 22.83 4.75
CA MET A 59 2.77 21.80 3.93
C MET A 59 3.54 20.48 3.97
N LYS A 60 4.88 20.51 3.85
CA LYS A 60 5.72 19.31 3.96
C LYS A 60 5.65 18.69 5.36
N GLY A 61 5.64 19.50 6.41
CA GLY A 61 5.49 19.00 7.79
C GLY A 61 4.18 18.24 7.97
N LYS A 62 3.06 18.82 7.54
CA LYS A 62 1.76 18.16 7.56
C LYS A 62 1.74 16.89 6.69
N ALA A 63 2.31 16.95 5.49
CA ALA A 63 2.40 15.78 4.60
C ALA A 63 3.21 14.64 5.23
N LYS A 64 4.34 14.93 5.87
CA LYS A 64 5.15 13.92 6.58
C LYS A 64 4.39 13.31 7.75
N GLN A 65 3.65 14.12 8.50
CA GLN A 65 2.78 13.63 9.56
C GLN A 65 1.74 12.66 9.01
N LEU A 66 1.02 13.03 7.95
CA LEU A 66 0.03 12.17 7.28
C LEU A 66 0.64 10.86 6.74
N LYS A 67 1.86 10.92 6.18
CA LYS A 67 2.59 9.73 5.74
C LYS A 67 2.90 8.78 6.91
N ARG A 68 3.31 9.33 8.06
CA ARG A 68 3.58 8.54 9.28
C ARG A 68 2.31 7.95 9.88
N ASP A 69 1.18 8.65 9.74
CA ASP A 69 -0.12 8.21 10.25
C ASP A 69 -0.85 7.25 9.27
N GLY A 70 -0.20 6.83 8.18
CA GLY A 70 -0.76 5.88 7.20
C GLY A 70 -1.83 6.46 6.27
N ALA A 71 -2.03 7.78 6.26
CA ALA A 71 -3.10 8.44 5.48
C ALA A 71 -2.90 8.37 3.95
N PHE A 72 -1.74 7.88 3.50
CA PHE A 72 -1.42 7.69 2.09
C PHE A 72 -1.33 6.20 1.70
N ASP A 73 -1.50 5.29 2.65
CA ASP A 73 -1.49 3.86 2.38
C ASP A 73 -2.75 3.51 1.57
N GLY A 74 -2.56 2.97 0.36
CA GLY A 74 -3.64 2.69 -0.60
C GLY A 74 -3.89 3.77 -1.67
N LEU A 75 -3.18 4.90 -1.66
CA LEU A 75 -3.29 5.90 -2.74
C LEU A 75 -2.55 5.52 -4.02
N SER A 76 -1.46 4.75 -3.89
CA SER A 76 -0.77 4.13 -5.03
C SER A 76 -1.27 2.71 -5.20
N PHE A 77 -1.78 2.38 -6.38
CA PHE A 77 -2.05 1.00 -6.75
C PHE A 77 -0.72 0.22 -6.78
N THR A 78 -0.52 -0.64 -5.81
CA THR A 78 0.57 -1.62 -5.82
C THR A 78 0.04 -2.84 -6.55
N GLU A 79 0.42 -3.01 -7.81
CA GLU A 79 0.12 -4.24 -8.53
C GLU A 79 0.90 -5.38 -7.85
N VAL A 80 0.17 -6.26 -7.17
CA VAL A 80 0.72 -7.51 -6.67
C VAL A 80 0.69 -8.47 -7.84
N ILE A 81 1.78 -8.50 -8.61
CA ILE A 81 1.99 -9.54 -9.61
C ILE A 81 2.30 -10.81 -8.83
N ILE A 82 1.27 -11.63 -8.63
CA ILE A 82 1.45 -12.98 -8.12
C ILE A 82 2.02 -13.78 -9.30
N GLU A 83 3.34 -13.91 -9.35
CA GLU A 83 4.05 -14.87 -10.21
C GLU A 83 3.76 -16.31 -9.71
N ASP A 84 2.47 -16.68 -9.68
CA ASP A 84 1.92 -18.03 -9.54
C ASP A 84 0.38 -17.93 -9.45
N ALA A 85 -0.23 -17.43 -10.52
CA ALA A 85 -1.65 -17.66 -10.79
C ALA A 85 -1.91 -19.10 -11.31
N THR A 86 -0.90 -19.98 -11.23
CA THR A 86 -1.08 -21.43 -11.12
C THR A 86 -1.06 -21.81 -9.65
N THR A 87 -2.25 -21.82 -9.04
CA THR A 87 -2.53 -22.41 -7.70
C THR A 87 -2.29 -21.52 -6.47
N SER A 88 -2.80 -20.30 -6.47
CA SER A 88 -2.96 -19.56 -5.21
C SER A 88 -4.33 -19.84 -4.60
N LYS A 89 -4.32 -20.77 -3.63
CA LYS A 89 -5.39 -20.98 -2.66
C LYS A 89 -5.93 -19.63 -2.18
N ALA A 90 -7.26 -19.51 -2.16
CA ALA A 90 -7.94 -18.47 -1.43
C ALA A 90 -7.31 -18.31 -0.04
N VAL A 91 -7.24 -17.06 0.42
CA VAL A 91 -6.92 -16.72 1.81
C VAL A 91 -7.92 -17.46 2.71
N SER A 92 -7.53 -18.65 3.13
CA SER A 92 -8.08 -19.32 4.30
C SER A 92 -7.15 -18.95 5.43
N ILE A 93 -7.68 -18.15 6.35
CA ILE A 93 -7.21 -18.11 7.73
C ILE A 93 -7.33 -19.55 8.25
N GLY A 94 -6.27 -20.35 8.13
CA GLY A 94 -6.32 -21.78 8.44
C GLY A 94 -5.31 -22.60 7.65
N GLY A 95 -4.03 -22.36 7.89
CA GLY A 95 -2.96 -23.22 7.38
C GLY A 95 -2.98 -24.61 8.03
N CYS A 96 -3.70 -25.55 7.42
CA CYS A 96 -3.30 -26.95 7.31
C CYS A 96 -4.19 -27.63 6.28
N ALA A 97 -3.60 -28.11 5.18
CA ALA A 97 -4.26 -29.10 4.33
C ALA A 97 -4.34 -30.40 5.16
N GLU A 98 -5.45 -30.58 5.85
CA GLU A 98 -5.70 -31.72 6.73
C GLU A 98 -6.49 -32.76 5.92
N ILE A 99 -5.93 -33.96 5.76
CA ILE A 99 -6.56 -35.06 5.05
C ILE A 99 -7.53 -35.73 6.02
N GLU A 100 -8.83 -35.75 5.70
CA GLU A 100 -9.86 -36.38 6.52
C GLU A 100 -10.22 -37.77 5.99
N LEU A 101 -10.16 -38.78 6.86
CA LEU A 101 -10.61 -40.14 6.59
C LEU A 101 -11.83 -40.43 7.49
N VAL A 102 -12.96 -40.75 6.87
CA VAL A 102 -14.13 -41.26 7.59
C VAL A 102 -13.91 -42.76 7.83
N TRP A 103 -13.71 -43.11 9.10
CA TRP A 103 -13.50 -44.47 9.58
C TRP A 103 -14.79 -45.03 10.21
N ASP A 104 -14.79 -46.32 10.51
CA ASP A 104 -15.94 -47.04 11.07
C ASP A 104 -16.58 -46.33 12.27
N ASN A 105 -17.92 -46.42 12.34
CA ASN A 105 -18.77 -45.72 13.31
C ASN A 105 -18.67 -44.20 13.24
N ASN A 106 -18.54 -43.65 12.04
CA ASN A 106 -18.54 -42.21 11.78
C ASN A 106 -17.39 -41.46 12.48
N LYS A 107 -16.29 -42.17 12.78
CA LYS A 107 -15.11 -41.57 13.39
C LYS A 107 -14.29 -40.88 12.31
N ILE A 108 -13.98 -39.60 12.53
CA ILE A 108 -13.15 -38.83 11.59
C ILE A 108 -11.72 -38.86 12.09
N ILE A 109 -10.81 -39.37 11.27
CA ILE A 109 -9.37 -39.35 11.51
C ILE A 109 -8.76 -38.31 10.60
N ARG A 110 -7.89 -37.47 11.15
CA ARG A 110 -7.27 -36.36 10.43
C ARG A 110 -5.77 -36.53 10.36
N PHE A 111 -5.22 -36.40 9.16
CA PHE A 111 -3.80 -36.58 8.88
C PHE A 111 -3.20 -35.28 8.35
N LYS A 112 -2.05 -34.90 8.92
CA LYS A 112 -1.31 -33.70 8.52
C LYS A 112 -0.54 -33.89 7.22
N THR A 113 -0.12 -35.12 6.92
CA THR A 113 0.62 -35.45 5.68
C THR A 113 0.12 -36.78 5.08
N PRO A 114 0.24 -36.98 3.76
CA PRO A 114 -0.17 -38.22 3.10
C PRO A 114 0.56 -39.47 3.60
N GLU A 115 1.81 -39.34 4.04
CA GLU A 115 2.62 -40.48 4.51
C GLU A 115 2.01 -41.12 5.77
N LEU A 116 1.50 -40.31 6.69
CA LEU A 116 0.85 -40.78 7.91
C LEU A 116 -0.45 -41.54 7.62
N LEU A 117 -1.20 -41.11 6.60
CA LEU A 117 -2.37 -41.86 6.13
C LEU A 117 -1.95 -43.22 5.57
N VAL A 118 -0.91 -43.26 4.73
CA VAL A 118 -0.42 -44.51 4.12
C VAL A 118 0.10 -45.48 5.19
N GLU A 119 0.83 -44.99 6.19
CA GLU A 119 1.26 -45.82 7.33
C GLU A 119 0.07 -46.38 8.12
N PHE A 120 -0.94 -45.55 8.40
CA PHE A 120 -2.16 -45.99 9.07
C PHE A 120 -2.88 -47.09 8.28
N LEU A 121 -3.06 -46.90 6.97
CA LEU A 121 -3.71 -47.89 6.10
C LEU A 121 -2.93 -49.21 6.01
N LYS A 122 -1.59 -49.13 5.93
CA LYS A 122 -0.73 -50.33 5.93
C LYS A 122 -0.83 -51.14 7.24
N LYS A 123 -1.12 -50.48 8.36
CA LYS A 123 -1.28 -51.13 9.66
C LYS A 123 -2.71 -51.64 9.90
N ALA A 124 -3.69 -51.07 9.22
CA ALA A 124 -5.09 -51.44 9.34
C ALA A 124 -5.52 -52.58 8.40
N ALA A 125 -4.73 -52.87 7.36
CA ALA A 125 -4.82 -54.06 6.50
C ALA A 125 -4.10 -55.26 7.14
#